data_AF-A0A0G0S9D1-F1
#
_entry.id   AF-A0A0G0S9D1-F1
#
_cell.length_a   1.000
_cell.length_b   1.000
_cell.length_c   1.000
_cell.angle_alpha   90.00
_cell.angle_beta   90.00
_cell.angle_gamma   90.00
#
_symmetry.space_group_name_H-M   'P 1'
#
loop_
_entity.id
_entity.type
_entity.pdbx_description
1 polymer ?
#
loop_
_entity_poly.entity_id
_entity_poly.type
_entity_poly.pdbx_seq_one_letter_code
_entity_poly.pdbx_strand_id
1 'polypeptide(L)'
;MDLFFKPVATKELKKLPVVEARKIFKKIQLLKEFPFSGKPLSGEFEGSRSIRTWPYRVIYRIQPKVGIVIETIKHRQSSYKR
;
A
#
# COMPACT_ATOMS: atom_id res chain seq x y z
N MET A 1 2.75 -14.69 -4.28
CA MET A 1 1.37 -14.28 -3.94
C MET A 1 0.84 -13.33 -5.00
N ASP A 2 -0.45 -13.40 -5.31
CA ASP A 2 -1.09 -12.44 -6.21
C ASP A 2 -1.34 -11.09 -5.55
N LEU A 3 -1.37 -10.04 -6.36
CA LEU A 3 -1.60 -8.66 -5.92
C LEU A 3 -2.96 -8.18 -6.42
N PHE A 4 -3.78 -7.69 -5.49
CA PHE A 4 -5.08 -7.09 -5.79
C PHE A 4 -5.10 -5.65 -5.30
N PHE A 5 -5.65 -4.75 -6.11
CA PHE A 5 -5.78 -3.35 -5.74
C PHE A 5 -7.25 -3.03 -5.51
N LYS A 6 -7.59 -2.50 -4.33
CA LYS A 6 -8.91 -1.89 -4.15
C LYS A 6 -9.06 -0.69 -5.10
N PRO A 7 -10.29 -0.35 -5.55
CA PRO A 7 -10.51 0.79 -6.43
C PRO A 7 -9.93 2.11 -5.89
N VAL A 8 -9.97 2.30 -4.57
CA VAL A 8 -9.38 3.46 -3.88
C VAL A 8 -7.86 3.51 -4.08
N ALA A 9 -7.15 2.40 -3.83
CA ALA A 9 -5.70 2.33 -4.03
C ALA A 9 -5.30 2.59 -5.49
N THR A 10 -6.05 2.06 -6.45
CA THR A 10 -5.83 2.32 -7.88
C THR A 10 -6.00 3.80 -8.21
N LYS A 11 -7.04 4.44 -7.68
CA LYS A 11 -7.30 5.88 -7.87
C LYS A 11 -6.20 6.73 -7.24
N GLU A 12 -5.74 6.38 -6.05
CA GLU A 12 -4.64 7.07 -5.36
C GLU A 12 -3.33 6.93 -6.12
N LEU A 13 -2.96 5.73 -6.56
CA LEU A 13 -1.74 5.47 -7.32
C LEU A 13 -1.71 6.27 -8.63
N LYS A 14 -2.84 6.35 -9.34
CA LYS A 14 -2.97 7.11 -10.61
C LYS A 14 -2.83 8.62 -10.42
N LYS A 15 -3.12 9.16 -9.23
CA LYS A 15 -2.97 10.59 -8.92
C LYS A 15 -1.54 11.00 -8.60
N LEU A 16 -0.64 10.04 -8.38
CA LEU A 16 0.73 10.33 -7.99
C LEU A 16 1.58 10.70 -9.21
N PRO A 17 2.63 11.53 -9.02
CA PRO A 17 3.65 11.71 -10.04
C PRO A 17 4.20 10.36 -10.49
N VAL A 18 4.45 10.20 -11.80
CA VAL A 18 4.89 8.93 -12.41
C VAL A 18 6.12 8.35 -11.70
N VAL A 19 7.06 9.20 -11.30
CA VAL A 19 8.28 8.80 -10.57
C VAL A 19 7.93 8.15 -9.22
N GLU A 20 7.00 8.74 -8.47
CA GLU A 20 6.56 8.23 -7.17
C GLU A 20 5.72 6.97 -7.32
N ALA A 21 4.80 6.94 -8.29
CA ALA A 21 4.02 5.76 -8.62
C ALA A 21 4.91 4.56 -8.95
N ARG A 22 5.99 4.75 -9.73
CA ARG A 22 6.96 3.70 -10.05
C ARG A 22 7.70 3.19 -8.81
N LYS A 23 8.15 4.08 -7.91
CA LYS A 23 8.81 3.69 -6.65
C LYS A 23 7.88 2.85 -5.78
N ILE A 24 6.63 3.28 -5.65
CA ILE A 24 5.60 2.55 -4.90
C ILE A 24 5.31 1.20 -5.53
N PHE A 25 5.14 1.16 -6.85
CA PHE A 25 4.88 -0.09 -7.55
C PHE A 25 6.00 -1.11 -7.36
N LYS A 26 7.27 -0.69 -7.47
CA LYS A 26 8.42 -1.56 -7.16
C LYS A 26 8.35 -2.12 -5.74
N LYS A 27 8.02 -1.27 -4.75
CA LYS A 27 7.88 -1.70 -3.35
C LYS A 27 6.72 -2.69 -3.16
N ILE A 28 5.62 -2.50 -3.88
CA ILE A 28 4.46 -3.41 -3.87
C ILE A 28 4.83 -4.76 -4.52
N GLN A 29 5.60 -4.78 -5.60
CA GLN A 29 6.05 -6.05 -6.21
C GLN A 29 6.87 -6.89 -5.22
N LEU A 30 7.71 -6.27 -4.40
CA LEU A 30 8.48 -6.98 -3.36
C LEU A 30 7.59 -7.65 -2.30
N LEU A 31 6.33 -7.20 -2.12
CA LEU A 31 5.40 -7.86 -1.20
C LEU A 31 5.05 -9.28 -1.66
N LYS A 32 5.16 -9.60 -2.97
CA LYS A 32 4.89 -10.95 -3.47
C LYS A 32 5.82 -12.00 -2.86
N GLU A 33 7.07 -11.60 -2.59
CA GLU A 33 8.13 -12.42 -2.00
C GLU A 33 8.17 -12.24 -0.48
N PHE A 34 8.03 -10.99 -0.01
CA PHE A 34 8.12 -10.64 1.41
C PHE A 34 6.82 -9.98 1.92
N PRO A 35 5.71 -10.73 1.99
CA PRO A 35 4.41 -10.18 2.36
C PRO A 35 4.37 -9.62 3.77
N PHE A 36 5.23 -10.10 4.68
CA PHE A 36 5.30 -9.66 6.08
C PHE A 36 6.31 -8.52 6.33
N SER A 37 6.87 -7.91 5.29
CA SER A 37 7.87 -6.84 5.39
C SER A 37 7.31 -5.50 5.92
N GLY A 38 6.00 -5.30 5.89
CA GLY A 38 5.34 -4.09 6.41
C GLY A 38 5.04 -4.19 7.89
N LYS A 39 5.04 -3.05 8.61
CA LYS A 39 4.67 -3.00 10.03
C LYS A 39 3.19 -3.39 10.22
N PRO A 40 2.84 -4.33 11.10
CA PRO A 40 1.44 -4.60 11.45
C PRO A 40 0.79 -3.35 12.05
N LEU A 41 -0.48 -3.14 11.71
CA LEU A 41 -1.31 -2.09 12.28
C LEU A 41 -2.18 -2.69 13.40
N SER A 42 -2.63 -1.83 14.31
CA SER A 42 -3.46 -2.18 15.47
C SER A 42 -4.70 -1.27 15.52
N GLY A 43 -5.64 -1.60 16.41
CA GLY A 43 -6.90 -0.85 16.55
C GLY A 43 -7.82 -1.08 15.36
N GLU A 44 -8.43 -0.02 14.81
CA GLU A 44 -9.35 -0.12 13.67
C GLU A 44 -8.73 -0.73 12.40
N PHE A 45 -7.39 -0.73 12.30
CA PHE A 45 -6.64 -1.30 11.18
C PHE A 45 -6.02 -2.66 11.51
N GLU A 46 -6.45 -3.33 12.57
CA GLU A 46 -5.98 -4.67 12.92
C GLU A 46 -6.16 -5.65 11.74
N GLY A 47 -5.16 -6.52 11.57
CA GLY A 47 -5.06 -7.43 10.42
C GLY A 47 -4.51 -6.78 9.14
N SER A 48 -4.41 -5.44 9.08
CA SER A 48 -3.71 -4.75 8.00
C SER A 48 -2.25 -4.46 8.36
N ARG A 49 -1.44 -4.24 7.33
CA ARG A 49 -0.02 -3.96 7.39
C ARG A 49 0.31 -2.72 6.59
N SER A 50 1.44 -2.13 6.91
CA SER A 50 1.90 -0.91 6.29
C SER A 50 3.34 -1.03 5.85
N ILE A 51 3.61 -0.78 4.58
CA ILE A 51 4.98 -0.59 4.08
C ILE A 51 5.24 0.89 3.79
N ARG A 52 6.41 1.36 4.19
CA ARG A 52 6.84 2.75 3.99
C ARG A 52 7.52 2.89 2.64
N THR A 53 7.11 3.91 1.89
CA THR A 53 7.72 4.29 0.62
C THR A 53 7.77 5.82 0.57
N TRP A 54 8.78 6.43 1.21
CA TRP A 54 8.84 7.89 1.40
C TRP A 54 8.53 8.66 0.10
N PRO A 55 7.63 9.67 0.11
CA PRO A 55 6.86 10.22 1.24
C PRO A 55 5.49 9.54 1.47
N TYR A 56 5.23 8.36 0.90
CA TYR A 56 3.97 7.63 0.98
C TYR A 56 4.01 6.42 1.93
N ARG A 57 2.82 5.91 2.24
CA ARG A 57 2.57 4.69 3.00
C ARG A 57 1.55 3.85 2.23
N VAL A 58 1.88 2.59 1.99
CA VAL A 58 0.96 1.63 1.39
C VAL A 58 0.38 0.78 2.51
N ILE A 59 -0.95 0.81 2.66
CA ILE A 59 -1.69 -0.06 3.57
C ILE A 59 -2.19 -1.24 2.77
N TYR A 60 -1.91 -2.45 3.26
CA TYR A 60 -2.29 -3.69 2.60
C TYR A 60 -2.67 -4.76 3.62
N ARG A 61 -3.38 -5.78 3.16
CA ARG A 61 -3.76 -6.95 3.96
C ARG A 61 -3.29 -8.21 3.26
N ILE A 62 -2.84 -9.19 4.03
CA ILE A 62 -2.51 -10.52 3.52
C ILE A 62 -3.73 -11.40 3.75
N GLN A 63 -4.28 -11.97 2.69
CA GLN A 63 -5.40 -12.89 2.72
C GLN A 63 -4.92 -14.26 2.24
N PRO A 64 -4.87 -15.29 3.10
CA PRO A 64 -4.24 -16.58 2.78
C PRO A 64 -4.78 -17.28 1.52
N LYS A 65 -6.07 -17.10 1.21
CA LYS A 65 -6.73 -17.73 0.06
C LYS A 65 -6.75 -16.87 -1.21
N VAL A 66 -6.40 -15.59 -1.10
CA VAL A 66 -6.53 -14.62 -2.20
C VAL A 66 -5.16 -14.09 -2.59
N GLY A 67 -4.38 -13.62 -1.63
CA GLY A 67 -3.09 -12.96 -1.86
C GLY A 67 -3.00 -11.67 -1.07
N ILE A 68 -2.35 -10.67 -1.65
CA ILE A 68 -2.09 -9.40 -0.99
C ILE A 68 -3.03 -8.35 -1.57
N VAL A 69 -3.87 -7.79 -0.72
CA VAL A 69 -4.84 -6.76 -1.09
C VAL A 69 -4.31 -5.41 -0.67
N ILE A 70 -3.98 -4.57 -1.64
CA ILE A 70 -3.60 -3.17 -1.43
C ILE A 70 -4.87 -2.35 -1.16
N GLU A 71 -4.99 -1.84 0.05
CA GLU A 71 -6.20 -1.17 0.52
C GLU A 71 -6.21 0.31 0.16
N THR A 72 -5.09 1.00 0.41
CA THR A 72 -4.93 2.44 0.16
C THR A 72 -3.45 2.83 0.15
N ILE A 73 -3.14 3.91 -0.56
CA ILE A 73 -1.82 4.54 -0.65
C ILE A 73 -1.98 5.98 -0.19
N LYS A 74 -1.43 6.29 1.00
CA LYS A 74 -1.55 7.60 1.63
C LYS A 74 -0.23 8.35 1.61
N HIS A 75 -0.28 9.66 1.36
CA HIS A 75 0.87 10.53 1.59
C HIS A 75 1.09 10.69 3.11
N ARG A 76 2.35 10.69 3.56
CA ARG A 76 2.73 10.81 4.98
C ARG A 76 2.37 12.17 5.56
N GLN A 77 2.38 13.22 4.74
CA GLN A 77 1.88 14.55 5.09
C GLN A 77 0.47 14.69 4.50
N SER A 78 -0.56 14.12 5.13
CA SER A 78 -1.95 14.35 4.73
C SER A 78 -2.42 15.78 5.09
N SER A 79 -1.58 16.80 4.85
CA SER A 79 -1.78 18.20 5.23
C SER A 79 -2.15 19.13 4.07
N TYR A 80 -2.24 18.66 2.83
CA TYR A 80 -2.75 19.51 1.74
C TYR A 80 -4.17 19.12 1.35
N LYS A 81 -5.12 19.74 2.06
CA LYS A 81 -6.36 20.23 1.47
C LYS A 81 -6.00 21.43 0.59
N ARG A 82 -6.27 21.35 -0.71
CA ARG A 82 -6.67 22.50 -1.52
C ARG A 82 -7.80 22.05 -2.41
#